data_AF-A0A2D0MZD1-F1
#
_entry.id   AF-A0A2D0MZD1-F1
#
_cell.length_a   1.000
_cell.length_b   1.000
_cell.length_c   1.000
_cell.angle_alpha   90.00
_cell.angle_beta   90.00
_cell.angle_gamma   90.00
#
_symmetry.space_group_name_H-M   'P 1'
#
loop_
_entity.id
_entity.type
_entity.pdbx_description
1 polymer ?
#
loop_
_entity_poly.entity_id
_entity_poly.type
_entity_poly.pdbx_seq_one_letter_code
_entity_poly.pdbx_strand_id
1 'polypeptide(L)'
;MRNYLFLSLIFSLLFTVSLSAQSNCLTGPAAKNRKHLKSSSTTSTIVVKQHRPHTGPQAKNRKLWKDSCTVEAVALQGRKQLKGPKAKNALHRRKMVEAVVKN
;
A
#
# COMPACT_ATOMS: atom_id res chain seq x y z
N MET A 1 -8.88 -34.18 47.47
CA MET A 1 -8.91 -32.70 47.64
C MET A 1 -7.69 -32.02 47.02
N ARG A 2 -6.45 -32.37 47.40
CA ARG A 2 -5.21 -31.72 46.91
C ARG A 2 -5.02 -31.75 45.39
N ASN A 3 -5.40 -32.83 44.72
CA ASN A 3 -5.20 -32.97 43.27
C ASN A 3 -6.20 -32.14 42.44
N TYR A 4 -7.39 -31.85 42.97
CA TYR A 4 -8.39 -31.01 42.30
C TYR A 4 -8.07 -29.52 42.41
N LEU A 5 -7.38 -29.11 43.49
CA LEU A 5 -6.88 -27.75 43.66
C LEU A 5 -5.80 -27.40 42.62
N PHE A 6 -4.91 -28.34 42.31
CA PHE A 6 -3.93 -28.12 41.23
C PHE A 6 -4.59 -28.04 39.86
N LEU A 7 -5.58 -28.89 39.60
CA LEU A 7 -6.29 -28.90 38.31
C LEU A 7 -7.11 -27.62 38.09
N SER A 8 -7.79 -27.10 39.11
CA SER A 8 -8.55 -25.85 39.01
C SER A 8 -7.65 -24.64 38.80
N LEU A 9 -6.45 -24.64 39.40
CA LEU A 9 -5.46 -23.57 39.26
C LEU A 9 -4.87 -23.54 37.84
N ILE A 10 -4.63 -24.71 37.24
CA ILE A 10 -4.23 -24.83 35.83
C ILE A 10 -5.35 -24.32 34.90
N PHE A 11 -6.61 -24.69 35.17
CA PHE A 11 -7.75 -24.27 34.35
C PHE A 11 -7.97 -22.74 34.41
N SER A 12 -7.81 -22.15 35.60
CA SER A 12 -7.86 -20.70 35.81
C SER A 12 -6.75 -19.96 35.05
N LEU A 13 -5.54 -20.51 35.03
CA LEU A 13 -4.41 -19.95 34.28
C LEU A 13 -4.64 -20.01 32.76
N LEU A 14 -5.18 -21.12 32.24
CA LEU A 14 -5.50 -21.25 30.81
C LEU A 14 -6.62 -20.28 30.36
N PHE A 15 -7.60 -20.03 31.23
CA PHE A 15 -8.70 -19.13 30.95
C PHE A 15 -8.24 -17.65 30.85
N THR A 16 -7.35 -17.23 31.74
CA THR A 16 -6.82 -15.85 31.74
C THR A 16 -5.93 -15.56 30.53
N VAL A 17 -5.12 -16.52 30.08
CA VAL A 17 -4.31 -16.39 28.85
C VAL A 17 -5.21 -16.26 27.61
N SER A 18 -6.30 -17.03 27.54
CA SER A 18 -7.25 -17.01 26.42
C SER A 18 -7.99 -15.67 26.27
N LEU A 19 -8.30 -14.99 27.38
CA LEU A 19 -8.91 -13.65 27.37
C LEU A 19 -7.93 -12.58 26.87
N SER A 20 -6.66 -12.67 27.25
CA SER A 20 -5.65 -11.70 26.83
C SER A 20 -5.47 -11.65 25.30
N ALA A 21 -5.63 -12.78 24.62
CA ALA A 21 -5.49 -12.91 23.17
C ALA A 21 -6.58 -12.16 22.38
N GLN A 22 -7.75 -11.89 22.98
CA GLN A 22 -8.88 -11.23 22.30
C GLN A 22 -8.86 -9.69 22.41
N SER A 23 -8.01 -9.13 23.28
CA SER A 23 -8.01 -7.69 23.64
C SER A 23 -7.57 -6.73 22.52
N ASN A 24 -6.85 -7.22 21.50
CA ASN A 24 -6.26 -6.37 20.45
C ASN A 24 -7.08 -6.30 19.15
N CYS A 25 -8.29 -6.86 19.15
CA CYS A 25 -9.17 -6.85 17.98
C CYS A 25 -10.02 -5.58 17.95
N LEU A 26 -9.98 -4.84 16.84
CA LEU A 26 -10.95 -3.78 16.56
C LEU A 26 -12.36 -4.41 16.52
N THR A 27 -13.21 -4.04 17.45
CA THR A 27 -14.61 -4.51 17.54
C THR A 27 -15.59 -3.33 17.37
N GLY A 28 -16.86 -3.65 17.12
CA GLY A 28 -17.93 -2.66 17.04
C GLY A 28 -17.84 -1.69 15.84
N PRO A 29 -18.32 -0.44 16.00
CA PRO A 29 -18.36 0.54 14.91
C PRO A 29 -16.98 0.86 14.32
N ALA A 30 -15.93 0.82 15.14
CA ALA A 30 -14.55 1.04 14.70
C ALA A 30 -14.05 -0.07 13.75
N ALA A 31 -14.50 -1.32 13.96
CA ALA A 31 -14.22 -2.43 13.05
C ALA A 31 -14.89 -2.23 11.69
N LYS A 32 -16.16 -1.79 11.71
CA LYS A 32 -16.96 -1.54 10.50
C LYS A 32 -16.44 -0.35 9.69
N ASN A 33 -15.93 0.69 10.37
CA ASN A 33 -15.36 1.88 9.74
C ASN A 33 -13.86 1.78 9.46
N ARG A 34 -13.25 0.59 9.65
CA ARG A 34 -11.83 0.39 9.36
C ARG A 34 -11.61 0.50 7.85
N LYS A 35 -10.90 1.52 7.40
CA LYS A 35 -10.45 1.58 6.00
C LYS A 35 -9.57 0.37 5.69
N HIS A 36 -10.01 -0.45 4.73
CA HIS A 36 -9.28 -1.62 4.25
C HIS A 36 -7.94 -1.24 3.62
N LEU A 37 -7.85 -0.04 3.04
CA LEU A 37 -6.65 0.50 2.44
C LEU A 37 -5.98 1.49 3.40
N LYS A 38 -4.97 1.03 4.15
CA LYS A 38 -3.97 1.94 4.72
C LYS A 38 -3.07 2.36 3.55
N SER A 39 -3.05 3.64 3.20
CA SER A 39 -2.10 4.15 2.20
C SER A 39 -0.69 4.05 2.77
N SER A 40 -0.08 2.87 2.66
CA SER A 40 1.33 2.69 2.93
C SER A 40 2.07 3.31 1.75
N SER A 41 2.90 4.30 2.06
CA SER A 41 3.67 5.15 1.14
C SER A 41 2.85 6.12 0.28
N THR A 42 3.20 7.41 0.40
CA THR A 42 2.79 8.47 -0.55
C THR A 42 3.55 8.34 -1.87
N THR A 43 4.57 7.49 -1.93
CA THR A 43 5.50 7.38 -3.05
C THR A 43 5.58 5.94 -3.55
N SER A 44 4.98 5.67 -4.71
CA SER A 44 5.17 4.40 -5.42
C SER A 44 6.24 4.56 -6.50
N THR A 45 7.18 3.61 -6.58
CA THR A 45 8.16 3.58 -7.67
C THR A 45 7.61 2.69 -8.77
N ILE A 46 7.42 3.24 -9.96
CA ILE A 46 6.99 2.50 -11.15
C ILE A 46 8.19 2.39 -12.09
N VAL A 47 8.37 1.20 -12.65
CA VAL A 47 9.37 0.95 -13.68
C VAL A 47 8.72 1.12 -15.04
N VAL A 48 9.19 2.09 -15.82
CA VAL A 48 8.70 2.33 -17.19
C VAL A 48 9.77 1.88 -18.17
N LYS A 49 9.37 1.04 -19.12
CA LYS A 49 10.22 0.65 -20.25
C LYS A 49 9.93 1.58 -21.42
N GLN A 50 10.89 2.40 -21.79
CA GLN A 50 10.80 3.22 -23.00
C GLN A 50 11.42 2.45 -24.17
N HIS A 51 10.58 2.22 -25.18
CA HIS A 51 10.97 1.60 -26.43
C HIS A 51 11.09 2.66 -27.51
N ARG A 52 11.99 2.45 -28.47
CA ARG A 52 12.06 3.33 -29.64
C ARG A 52 10.77 3.18 -30.47
N PRO A 53 10.10 4.28 -30.84
CA PRO A 53 8.92 4.19 -31.67
C PRO A 53 9.32 3.75 -33.09
N HIS A 54 8.68 2.70 -33.58
CA HIS A 54 8.82 2.22 -34.96
C HIS A 54 7.49 2.38 -35.68
N THR A 55 7.52 2.81 -36.94
CA THR A 55 6.34 3.01 -37.77
C THR A 55 6.44 2.20 -39.06
N GLY A 56 5.29 1.93 -39.70
CA GLY A 56 5.24 1.24 -41.00
C GLY A 56 5.72 -0.22 -40.96
N PRO A 57 6.40 -0.71 -42.02
CA PRO A 57 6.83 -2.10 -42.14
C PRO A 57 7.76 -2.55 -41.00
N GLN A 58 8.58 -1.63 -40.48
CA GLN A 58 9.48 -1.90 -39.36
C GLN A 58 8.73 -2.24 -38.07
N ALA A 59 7.56 -1.63 -37.83
CA ALA A 59 6.73 -1.94 -36.67
C ALA A 59 6.19 -3.38 -36.71
N LYS A 60 5.81 -3.87 -37.90
CA LYS A 60 5.27 -5.22 -38.10
C LYS A 60 6.34 -6.31 -38.01
N ASN A 61 7.57 -6.00 -38.42
CA ASN A 61 8.69 -6.94 -38.43
C ASN A 61 9.54 -6.90 -37.15
N ARG A 62 9.14 -6.11 -36.14
CA ARG A 62 9.86 -5.97 -34.88
C ARG A 62 9.75 -7.25 -34.04
N LYS A 63 10.90 -7.73 -33.56
CA LYS A 63 11.01 -8.88 -32.66
C LYS A 63 11.19 -8.42 -31.21
N LEU A 64 10.22 -8.72 -30.36
CA LEU A 64 10.18 -8.29 -28.95
C LEU A 64 11.43 -8.69 -28.14
N TRP A 65 12.05 -9.83 -28.47
CA TRP A 65 13.25 -10.34 -27.77
C TRP A 65 14.57 -9.70 -28.21
N LYS A 66 14.58 -8.90 -29.28
CA LYS A 66 15.75 -8.13 -29.73
C LYS A 66 15.60 -6.63 -29.45
N ASP A 67 14.54 -6.24 -28.75
CA ASP A 67 14.19 -4.85 -28.54
C ASP A 67 15.01 -4.27 -27.37
N SER A 68 15.88 -3.31 -27.69
CA SER A 68 16.62 -2.54 -26.67
C SER A 68 15.69 -1.48 -26.09
N CYS A 69 15.37 -1.60 -24.80
CA CYS A 69 14.57 -0.60 -24.08
C CYS A 69 15.39 0.04 -22.97
N THR A 70 15.15 1.34 -22.76
CA THR A 70 15.67 2.05 -21.60
C THR A 70 14.68 1.84 -20.45
N VAL A 71 15.20 1.42 -19.30
CA VAL A 71 14.40 1.17 -18.10
C VAL A 71 14.60 2.34 -17.16
N GLU A 72 13.53 3.09 -16.88
CA GLU A 72 13.57 4.23 -15.97
C GLU A 72 12.68 3.97 -14.75
N ALA A 73 13.23 4.26 -13.57
CA ALA A 73 12.49 4.22 -12.32
C ALA A 73 11.87 5.60 -12.07
N VAL A 74 10.55 5.67 -12.11
CA VAL A 74 9.77 6.88 -11.86
C VAL A 74 9.14 6.80 -10.48
N ALA A 75 9.49 7.73 -9.59
CA ALA A 75 8.80 7.88 -8.32
C ALA A 75 7.54 8.72 -8.52
N LEU A 76 6.35 8.16 -8.26
CA LEU A 76 5.12 8.93 -8.18
C LEU A 76 5.01 9.55 -6.80
N GLN A 77 5.19 10.86 -6.67
CA GLN A 77 4.91 11.53 -5.39
C GLN A 77 3.44 11.91 -5.30
N GLY A 78 2.75 11.42 -4.27
CA GLY A 78 1.38 11.83 -3.97
C GLY A 78 1.29 13.31 -3.60
N ARG A 79 0.21 13.96 -4.03
CA ARG A 79 -0.04 15.38 -3.74
C ARG A 79 -0.12 15.63 -2.23
N LYS A 80 0.58 16.68 -1.76
CA LYS A 80 0.42 17.19 -0.39
C LYS A 80 -1.03 17.64 -0.18
N GLN A 81 -1.70 17.03 0.80
CA GLN A 81 -3.07 17.42 1.17
C GLN A 81 -3.04 18.80 1.84
N LEU A 82 -3.57 19.80 1.15
CA LEU A 82 -3.74 21.15 1.69
C LEU A 82 -4.99 21.17 2.57
N LYS A 83 -4.96 21.88 3.70
CA LYS A 83 -6.10 22.06 4.61
C LYS A 83 -6.46 23.54 4.76
N GLY A 84 -7.71 23.82 5.11
CA GLY A 84 -8.20 25.17 5.41
C GLY A 84 -8.34 26.06 4.16
N PRO A 85 -8.22 27.40 4.28
CA PRO A 85 -8.46 28.33 3.18
C PRO A 85 -7.53 28.10 1.98
N LYS A 86 -6.33 27.55 2.23
CA LYS A 86 -5.37 27.16 1.18
C LYS A 86 -5.86 26.01 0.29
N ALA A 87 -6.76 25.15 0.79
CA ALA A 87 -7.37 24.09 -0.01
C ALA A 87 -8.40 24.63 -1.01
N LYS A 88 -9.08 25.73 -0.65
CA LYS A 88 -10.13 26.34 -1.48
C LYS A 88 -9.57 27.04 -2.72
N ASN A 89 -8.37 27.61 -2.61
CA ASN A 89 -7.65 28.25 -3.72
C ASN A 89 -6.73 27.29 -4.48
N ALA A 90 -6.71 26.01 -4.08
CA ALA A 90 -5.88 25.02 -4.73
C ALA A 90 -6.52 24.66 -6.09
N LEU A 91 -5.89 25.11 -7.18
CA LEU A 91 -6.26 24.70 -8.53
C LEU A 91 -6.44 23.18 -8.60
N HIS A 92 -7.60 22.75 -9.09
CA HIS A 92 -7.87 21.35 -9.43
C HIS A 92 -7.06 21.00 -10.69
N ARG A 93 -5.74 20.84 -10.54
CA ARG A 93 -4.94 20.20 -11.59
C ARG A 93 -5.28 18.72 -11.60
N ARG A 94 -5.65 18.17 -12.78
CA ARG A 94 -5.68 16.73 -13.02
C ARG A 94 -4.37 16.14 -12.51
N LYS A 95 -4.43 14.96 -11.87
CA LYS A 95 -3.31 14.24 -11.24
C LYS A 95 -2.03 14.35 -12.08
N MET A 96 -1.25 15.41 -11.89
CA MET A 96 0.08 15.54 -12.47
C MET A 96 0.95 14.73 -11.54
N VAL A 97 1.14 13.48 -11.92
CA VAL A 97 2.25 12.69 -11.43
C VAL A 97 3.51 13.43 -11.86
N GLU A 98 4.19 14.07 -10.92
CA GLU A 98 5.55 14.52 -11.16
C GLU A 98 6.43 13.27 -11.16
N ALA A 99 6.82 12.86 -12.36
CA ALA A 99 7.75 11.78 -12.56
C ALA A 99 9.15 12.26 -12.17
N VAL A 100 9.57 11.99 -10.94
CA VAL A 100 10.97 12.22 -10.55
C VAL A 100 11.76 11.01 -11.03
N VAL A 101 12.59 11.22 -12.05
CA VAL A 101 13.59 10.24 -12.50
C VAL A 101 14.64 10.15 -11.39
N LYS A 102 14.71 8.99 -10.73
CA LYS A 102 15.81 8.70 -9.80
C LYS A 102 16.98 8.14 -10.63
N ASN A 103 18.01 8.96 -10.80
CA ASN A 103 19.33 8.52 -11.27
C ASN A 103 20.05 7.73 -10.18
#